data_AF-A0A136MVX8-F1
#
_entry.id   AF-A0A136MVX8-F1
#
_cell.length_a   1.000
_cell.length_b   1.000
_cell.length_c   1.000
_cell.angle_alpha   90.00
_cell.angle_beta   90.00
_cell.angle_gamma   90.00
#
_symmetry.space_group_name_H-M   'P 1'
#
loop_
_entity.id
_entity.type
_entity.pdbx_description
1 polymer ?
#
loop_
_entity_poly.entity_id
_entity_poly.type
_entity_poly.pdbx_seq_one_letter_code
_entity_poly.pdbx_strand_id
1 'polypeptide(L)'
;MEEKVLFPAALRANNGEPLPLAAKLRLDHGAITSLMVVPPTDDVIKVLRTVLDQHDELEEAPGGMYDVCEQLTSGETQELLEVLKSTGEVPVHHFNTADYAIAAAKRALARAGFDFDSIISEDSENS
;
A
#
# COMPACT_ATOMS: atom_id res chain seq x y z
N MET A 1 -2.16 8.34 -0.49
CA MET A 1 -2.21 9.67 -1.15
C MET A 1 -1.61 9.57 -2.54
N GLU A 2 -0.71 8.60 -2.73
CA GLU A 2 -0.03 8.25 -3.97
C GLU A 2 -1.01 8.02 -5.13
N GLU A 3 -2.03 7.19 -4.96
CA GLU A 3 -2.93 6.82 -6.08
C GLU A 3 -3.74 7.97 -6.67
N LYS A 4 -4.08 8.98 -5.86
CA LYS A 4 -4.94 10.10 -6.28
C LYS A 4 -4.14 11.32 -6.73
N VAL A 5 -2.89 11.46 -6.28
CA VAL A 5 -2.09 12.66 -6.49
C VAL A 5 -0.75 12.33 -7.15
N LEU A 6 0.11 11.54 -6.50
CA LEU A 6 1.47 11.28 -7.01
C LEU A 6 1.49 10.43 -8.28
N PHE A 7 0.80 9.28 -8.32
CA PHE A 7 0.79 8.44 -9.52
C PHE A 7 0.23 9.18 -10.75
N PRO A 8 -0.89 9.92 -10.66
CA PRO A 8 -1.34 10.74 -11.78
C PRO A 8 -0.34 11.83 -12.19
N ALA A 9 0.36 12.47 -11.25
CA ALA A 9 1.37 13.48 -11.55
C ALA A 9 2.57 12.87 -12.29
N ALA A 10 3.14 11.81 -11.73
CA ALA A 10 4.23 11.07 -12.35
C ALA A 10 3.84 10.52 -13.74
N LEU A 11 2.62 10.02 -13.92
CA LEU A 11 2.11 9.58 -15.22
C LEU A 11 2.10 10.72 -16.26
N ARG A 12 1.62 11.91 -15.89
CA ARG A 12 1.62 13.08 -16.78
C ARG A 12 3.04 13.51 -17.13
N ALA A 13 3.92 13.58 -16.13
CA ALA A 13 5.33 13.93 -16.30
C ALA A 13 6.12 12.89 -17.13
N ASN A 14 5.69 11.63 -17.10
CA ASN A 14 6.30 10.52 -17.82
C ASN A 14 5.62 10.22 -19.17
N ASN A 15 5.05 11.22 -19.84
CA ASN A 15 4.40 11.09 -21.16
C ASN A 15 3.30 10.02 -21.24
N GLY A 16 2.61 9.75 -20.14
CA GLY A 16 1.55 8.73 -20.07
C GLY A 16 2.04 7.32 -19.77
N GLU A 17 3.34 7.11 -19.53
CA GLU A 17 3.87 5.81 -19.14
C GLU A 17 3.80 5.63 -17.61
N PRO A 18 3.18 4.54 -17.11
CA PRO A 18 3.05 4.32 -15.68
C PRO A 18 4.40 3.99 -15.04
N LEU A 19 4.57 4.33 -13.76
CA LEU A 19 5.73 3.87 -13.00
C LEU A 19 5.76 2.33 -12.97
N PRO A 20 6.93 1.69 -13.12
CA PRO A 20 7.05 0.24 -13.06
C PRO A 20 6.42 -0.39 -11.80
N LEU A 21 6.56 0.28 -10.65
CA LEU A 21 6.02 -0.19 -9.37
C LEU A 21 4.53 0.12 -9.17
N ALA A 22 3.91 0.97 -9.99
CA ALA A 22 2.55 1.46 -9.74
C ALA A 22 1.47 0.36 -9.77
N ALA A 23 1.70 -0.74 -10.49
CA ALA A 23 0.78 -1.89 -10.49
C ALA A 23 0.93 -2.72 -9.20
N LYS A 24 2.17 -2.93 -8.74
CA LYS A 24 2.47 -3.65 -7.50
C LYS A 24 1.95 -2.89 -6.28
N LEU A 25 2.24 -1.60 -6.18
CA LEU A 25 1.80 -0.76 -5.05
C LEU A 25 0.27 -0.71 -4.94
N ARG A 26 -0.47 -0.69 -6.05
CA ARG A 26 -1.94 -0.80 -6.02
C ARG A 26 -2.44 -2.13 -5.47
N LEU A 27 -1.74 -3.23 -5.77
CA LEU A 27 -2.07 -4.54 -5.19
C LEU A 27 -1.78 -4.53 -3.68
N ASP A 28 -0.65 -3.94 -3.27
CA ASP A 28 -0.27 -3.81 -1.86
C ASP A 28 -1.27 -2.96 -1.09
N HIS A 29 -1.67 -1.80 -1.63
CA HIS A 29 -2.73 -0.97 -1.05
C HIS A 29 -4.03 -1.76 -0.89
N GLY A 30 -4.40 -2.57 -1.89
CA GLY A 30 -5.56 -3.46 -1.81
C GLY A 30 -5.44 -4.50 -0.69
N ALA A 31 -4.25 -5.06 -0.49
CA ALA A 31 -3.98 -6.00 0.60
C ALA A 31 -4.03 -5.32 1.97
N ILE A 32 -3.31 -4.20 2.15
CA ILE A 32 -3.27 -3.38 3.37
C ILE A 32 -4.68 -2.95 3.76
N THR A 33 -5.42 -2.33 2.84
CA THR A 33 -6.79 -1.88 3.10
C THR A 33 -7.72 -3.03 3.46
N SER A 34 -7.56 -4.22 2.86
CA SER A 34 -8.37 -5.38 3.20
C SER A 34 -8.12 -5.91 4.62
N LEU A 35 -6.88 -5.80 5.13
CA LEU A 35 -6.52 -6.14 6.50
C LEU A 35 -7.06 -5.12 7.50
N MET A 36 -7.11 -3.84 7.11
CA MET A 36 -7.69 -2.77 7.95
C MET A 36 -9.22 -2.86 8.09
N VAL A 37 -9.90 -3.66 7.26
CA VAL A 37 -11.36 -3.85 7.31
C VAL A 37 -11.78 -4.91 8.34
N VAL A 38 -10.91 -5.87 8.68
CA VAL A 38 -11.24 -6.94 9.63
C VAL A 38 -10.84 -6.55 11.07
N PRO A 39 -11.39 -7.21 12.11
CA PRO A 39 -10.94 -6.99 13.49
C PRO A 39 -9.42 -7.22 13.63
N PRO A 40 -8.70 -6.34 14.36
CA PRO A 40 -7.24 -6.40 14.48
C PRO A 40 -6.79 -7.46 15.48
N THR A 41 -6.84 -8.74 15.09
CA THR A 41 -6.24 -9.83 15.87
C THR A 41 -4.71 -9.76 15.79
N ASP A 42 -4.01 -10.46 16.70
CA ASP A 42 -2.54 -10.51 16.68
C ASP A 42 -1.99 -11.01 15.33
N ASP A 43 -2.61 -12.04 14.74
CA ASP A 43 -2.29 -12.54 13.41
C ASP A 43 -2.46 -11.48 12.32
N VAL A 44 -3.58 -10.74 12.33
CA VAL A 44 -3.85 -9.67 11.36
C VAL A 44 -2.83 -8.55 11.51
N ILE A 45 -2.52 -8.14 12.74
CA ILE A 45 -1.54 -7.09 13.02
C ILE A 45 -0.15 -7.52 12.54
N LYS A 46 0.25 -8.78 12.79
CA LYS A 46 1.51 -9.33 12.32
C LYS A 46 1.61 -9.28 10.80
N VAL A 47 0.63 -9.83 10.09
CA VAL A 47 0.62 -9.83 8.63
C VAL A 47 0.59 -8.41 8.07
N LEU A 48 -0.18 -7.50 8.67
CA LEU A 48 -0.21 -6.10 8.27
C LEU A 48 1.18 -5.44 8.37
N ARG A 49 1.91 -5.66 9.47
CA ARG A 49 3.27 -5.14 9.63
C ARG A 49 4.22 -5.69 8.57
N THR A 50 4.21 -7.01 8.34
CA THR A 50 5.05 -7.63 7.32
C THR A 50 4.79 -7.06 5.92
N VAL A 51 3.52 -6.80 5.59
CA VAL A 51 3.14 -6.20 4.29
C VAL A 51 3.59 -4.74 4.23
N LEU A 52 3.42 -3.96 5.30
CA LEU A 52 3.88 -2.57 5.39
C LEU A 52 5.41 -2.49 5.25
N ASP A 53 6.18 -3.29 5.98
CA ASP A 53 7.65 -3.26 5.91
C ASP A 53 8.16 -3.50 4.47
N GLN A 54 7.54 -4.45 3.74
CA GLN A 54 7.90 -4.72 2.34
C GLN A 54 7.39 -3.64 1.38
N HIS A 55 6.26 -3.02 1.69
CA HIS A 55 5.69 -1.93 0.92
C HIS A 55 6.56 -0.67 1.05
N ASP A 56 6.93 -0.30 2.27
CA ASP A 56 7.77 0.85 2.59
C ASP A 56 9.13 0.75 1.88
N GLU A 57 9.74 -0.44 1.82
CA GLU A 57 10.98 -0.67 1.06
C GLU A 57 10.81 -0.36 -0.44
N LEU A 58 9.67 -0.70 -1.06
CA LEU A 58 9.40 -0.38 -2.46
C LEU A 58 9.20 1.12 -2.70
N GLU A 59 8.70 1.84 -1.70
CA GLU A 59 8.47 3.27 -1.79
C GLU A 59 9.72 4.10 -1.51
N GLU A 60 10.44 3.77 -0.42
CA GLU A 60 11.44 4.63 0.22
C GLU A 60 12.90 4.27 -0.11
N ALA A 61 13.17 3.05 -0.57
CA ALA A 61 14.54 2.67 -0.93
C ALA A 61 15.08 3.56 -2.06
N PRO A 62 16.41 3.79 -2.16
CA PRO A 62 16.98 4.56 -3.27
C PRO A 62 16.57 4.00 -4.63
N GLY A 63 15.99 4.85 -5.47
CA GLY A 63 15.39 4.47 -6.76
C GLY A 63 13.99 3.85 -6.65
N GLY A 64 13.40 3.86 -5.46
CA GLY A 64 12.02 3.46 -5.17
C GLY A 64 11.00 4.47 -5.67
N MET A 65 9.74 4.26 -5.29
CA MET A 65 8.63 5.07 -5.80
C MET A 65 8.80 6.57 -5.54
N TYR A 66 9.21 6.97 -4.33
CA TYR A 66 9.32 8.39 -3.96
C TYR A 66 10.41 9.10 -4.77
N ASP A 67 11.59 8.50 -4.89
CA ASP A 67 12.69 9.03 -5.70
C ASP A 67 12.28 9.24 -7.16
N VAL A 68 11.61 8.26 -7.76
CA VAL A 68 11.17 8.35 -9.17
C VAL A 68 10.10 9.43 -9.33
N CYS A 69 9.14 9.51 -8.40
CA CYS A 69 8.14 10.57 -8.43
C CYS A 69 8.79 11.96 -8.32
N GLU A 70 9.70 12.16 -7.37
CA GLU A 70 10.39 13.43 -7.16
C GLU A 70 11.11 13.90 -8.43
N GLN A 71 11.84 13.00 -9.09
CA GLN A 71 12.56 13.31 -10.32
C GLN A 71 11.61 13.75 -11.44
N LEU A 72 10.54 12.97 -11.67
CA LEU A 72 9.56 13.23 -12.71
C LEU A 72 8.79 14.55 -12.45
N THR A 73 8.42 14.82 -11.21
CA THR A 73 7.58 15.97 -10.85
C THR A 73 8.37 17.20 -10.40
N SER A 74 9.69 17.23 -10.60
CA SER A 74 10.57 18.32 -10.16
C SER A 74 10.17 19.72 -10.65
N GLY A 75 9.44 19.80 -11.77
CA GLY A 75 8.89 21.05 -12.31
C GLY A 75 7.55 21.50 -11.70
N GLU A 76 6.85 20.65 -10.95
CA GLU A 76 5.52 20.92 -10.38
C GLU A 76 5.46 20.69 -8.85
N THR A 77 6.61 20.52 -8.18
CA THR A 77 6.71 20.15 -6.76
C THR A 77 5.88 21.04 -5.84
N GLN A 78 5.95 22.36 -6.00
CA GLN A 78 5.22 23.29 -5.11
C GLN A 78 3.70 23.17 -5.26
N GLU A 79 3.21 23.03 -6.48
CA GLU A 79 1.77 22.83 -6.75
C GLU A 79 1.29 21.50 -6.18
N LEU A 80 2.08 20.43 -6.34
CA LEU A 80 1.77 19.13 -5.75
C LEU A 80 1.73 19.20 -4.21
N LEU A 81 2.68 19.88 -3.58
CA LEU A 81 2.69 20.05 -2.12
C LEU A 81 1.44 20.78 -1.61
N GLU A 82 0.92 21.74 -2.37
CA GLU A 82 -0.34 22.43 -2.02
C GLU A 82 -1.54 21.49 -2.15
N VAL A 83 -1.61 20.70 -3.22
CA VAL A 83 -2.65 19.67 -3.39
C VAL A 83 -2.59 18.66 -2.24
N LEU A 84 -1.41 18.16 -1.89
CA LEU A 84 -1.19 17.21 -0.80
C LEU A 84 -1.62 17.77 0.55
N LYS A 85 -1.30 19.02 0.86
CA LYS A 85 -1.76 19.70 2.10
C LYS A 85 -3.27 19.84 2.17
N SER A 86 -3.94 19.89 1.02
CA SER A 86 -5.40 20.03 0.92
C SER A 86 -6.15 18.70 0.90
N THR A 87 -5.46 17.55 0.86
CA THR A 87 -6.14 16.25 0.88
C THR A 87 -6.84 16.06 2.23
N GLY A 88 -8.17 15.92 2.21
CA GLY A 88 -8.97 15.73 3.40
C GLY A 88 -8.75 14.37 4.07
N GLU A 89 -9.15 14.26 5.33
CA GLU A 89 -9.11 13.01 6.09
C GLU A 89 -9.97 11.93 5.44
N VAL A 90 -9.50 10.67 5.55
CA VAL A 90 -10.24 9.50 5.08
C VAL A 90 -11.13 8.99 6.21
N PRO A 91 -12.45 8.86 6.00
CA PRO A 91 -13.35 8.32 7.01
C PRO A 91 -12.96 6.90 7.43
N VAL A 92 -12.97 6.63 8.72
CA VAL A 92 -12.76 5.28 9.27
C VAL A 92 -14.11 4.56 9.36
N HIS A 93 -14.19 3.36 8.81
CA HIS A 93 -15.37 2.50 8.90
C HIS A 93 -15.26 1.50 10.05
N HIS A 94 -16.39 0.99 10.52
CA HIS A 94 -16.41 -0.10 11.50
C HIS A 94 -15.82 -1.38 10.89
N PHE A 95 -15.19 -2.20 11.74
CA PHE A 95 -14.68 -3.51 11.33
C PHE A 95 -15.81 -4.42 10.81
N ASN A 96 -15.52 -5.17 9.75
CA ASN A 96 -16.38 -6.21 9.24
C ASN A 96 -16.10 -7.53 9.97
N THR A 97 -17.03 -7.94 10.81
CA THR A 97 -16.93 -9.18 11.62
C THR A 97 -17.50 -10.42 10.91
N ALA A 98 -17.96 -10.31 9.67
CA ALA A 98 -18.48 -11.45 8.93
C ALA A 98 -17.36 -12.46 8.62
N ASP A 99 -17.65 -13.76 8.73
CA ASP A 99 -16.68 -14.84 8.56
C ASP A 99 -15.94 -14.80 7.20
N TYR A 100 -16.59 -14.28 6.16
CA TYR A 100 -15.98 -14.16 4.84
C TYR A 100 -14.96 -13.02 4.70
N ALA A 101 -14.92 -12.08 5.66
CA ALA A 101 -14.10 -10.88 5.57
C ALA A 101 -12.60 -11.23 5.59
N ILE A 102 -12.19 -12.13 6.48
CA ILE A 102 -10.79 -12.61 6.52
C ILE A 102 -10.42 -13.40 5.25
N ALA A 103 -11.34 -14.20 4.71
CA ALA A 103 -11.12 -14.91 3.46
C ALA A 103 -10.95 -13.94 2.27
N ALA A 104 -11.67 -12.81 2.27
CA ALA A 104 -11.50 -11.75 1.28
C ALA A 104 -10.13 -11.07 1.40
N ALA A 105 -9.67 -10.78 2.63
CA ALA A 105 -8.34 -10.23 2.88
C ALA A 105 -7.22 -11.18 2.42
N LYS A 106 -7.32 -12.48 2.75
CA LYS A 106 -6.38 -13.51 2.26
C LYS A 106 -6.28 -13.54 0.74
N ARG A 107 -7.40 -13.42 0.03
CA ARG A 107 -7.39 -13.34 -1.45
C ARG A 107 -6.72 -12.06 -1.97
N ALA A 108 -6.85 -10.93 -1.26
CA ALA A 108 -6.19 -9.69 -1.63
C ALA A 108 -4.68 -9.79 -1.44
N LEU A 109 -4.23 -10.35 -0.31
CA LEU A 109 -2.83 -10.67 -0.04
C LEU A 109 -2.24 -11.56 -1.13
N ALA A 110 -2.92 -12.65 -1.50
CA ALA A 110 -2.43 -13.57 -2.53
C ALA A 110 -2.24 -12.88 -3.89
N ARG A 111 -3.10 -11.92 -4.25
CA ARG A 111 -2.94 -11.13 -5.49
C ARG A 111 -1.74 -10.17 -5.43
N ALA A 112 -1.40 -9.70 -4.23
CA ALA A 112 -0.24 -8.85 -3.99
C ALA A 112 1.07 -9.63 -3.78
N GLY A 113 0.99 -10.97 -3.72
CA GLY A 113 2.14 -11.86 -3.56
C GLY A 113 2.44 -12.25 -2.12
N PHE A 114 1.54 -11.98 -1.17
CA PHE A 114 1.68 -12.36 0.23
C PHE A 114 0.82 -13.57 0.58
N ASP A 115 1.32 -14.41 1.50
CA ASP A 115 0.58 -15.56 2.03
C ASP A 115 0.37 -15.39 3.53
N PHE A 116 -0.90 -15.22 3.93
CA PHE A 116 -1.27 -14.99 5.33
C PHE A 116 -0.82 -16.14 6.23
N ASP A 117 -1.04 -17.38 5.81
CA ASP A 117 -0.84 -18.57 6.64
C ASP A 117 0.66 -18.89 6.77
N SER A 118 1.44 -18.61 5.73
CA SER A 118 2.89 -18.71 5.76
C SER A 118 3.49 -17.69 6.74
N ILE A 119 3.09 -16.41 6.64
CA ILE A 119 3.61 -15.33 7.50
C ILE A 119 3.34 -15.61 8.98
N ILE A 120 2.14 -16.10 9.34
CA ILE A 120 1.86 -16.42 10.75
C ILE A 120 2.69 -17.61 11.24
N SER A 121 2.97 -18.60 10.37
CA SER A 121 3.70 -19.82 10.72
C SER A 121 5.20 -19.63 10.95
N GLU A 122 5.82 -18.60 10.35
CA GLU A 122 7.26 -18.32 10.44
C GLU A 122 7.78 -18.09 11.88
N ASP A 123 6.91 -17.80 12.86
CA ASP A 123 7.31 -17.67 14.28
C ASP A 123 7.14 -18.97 15.09
N SER A 124 6.39 -19.95 14.58
CA SER A 124 6.15 -21.21 15.33
C SER A 124 7.35 -22.16 15.36
N GLU A 125 8.41 -21.86 14.59
CA GLU A 125 9.68 -22.61 14.60
C GLU A 125 10.77 -21.97 15.50
N ASN A 126 10.54 -20.76 16.04
CA ASN A 126 11.52 -20.03 16.86
C ASN A 126 11.09 -19.85 18.34
N SER A 127 10.07 -20.58 18.82
CA SER A 127 9.60 -20.56 20.23
C SER A 127 9.95 -21.84 20.98
#